data_AF-A0A7U9N175-F1
#
_entry.id   AF-A0A7U9N175-F1
#
_cell.length_a   1.000
_cell.length_b   1.000
_cell.length_c   1.000
_cell.angle_alpha   90.00
_cell.angle_beta   90.00
_cell.angle_gamma   90.00
#
_symmetry.space_group_name_H-M   'P 1'
#
loop_
_entity.id
_entity.type
_entity.pdbx_description
1 polymer ?
#
loop_
_entity_poly.entity_id
_entity_poly.type
_entity_poly.pdbx_seq_one_letter_code
_entity_poly.pdbx_strand_id
1 'polypeptide(L)'
;MSYVVDFIKKFESFSATPYYATADEKERGILTIGYGHVIREDEKTIYTIQYIMSEEEASSVLKEDIKGHFPTDIMEKVLEVHGPITQNQLDALVALRYNNPTFTIKKSPNFTRILINEDYSEEDVKQMIVNEFLTYKLQGDKVLPGLVKRGTAEAILFLENDYFIDYDDLYSDPDVLDKYINFLIKYDREDMIEYLK
;
A
#
# COMPACT_ATOMS: atom_id res chain seq x y z
N MET A 1 -0.13 -0.97 -18.26
CA MET A 1 0.30 -0.94 -16.85
C MET A 1 -0.42 -2.02 -16.08
N SER A 2 0.16 -2.50 -14.97
CA SER A 2 -0.54 -3.38 -14.02
C SER A 2 -1.32 -2.47 -13.07
N TYR A 3 -2.62 -2.71 -12.84
CA TYR A 3 -3.51 -1.84 -12.06
C TYR A 3 -2.97 -1.51 -10.65
N VAL A 4 -2.23 -2.43 -10.02
CA VAL A 4 -1.55 -2.18 -8.73
C VAL A 4 -0.53 -1.05 -8.79
N VAL A 5 0.17 -0.86 -9.92
CA VAL A 5 1.15 0.22 -10.10
C VAL A 5 0.43 1.55 -10.07
N ASP A 6 -0.66 1.67 -10.83
CA ASP A 6 -1.45 2.90 -10.90
C ASP A 6 -2.14 3.20 -9.56
N PHE A 7 -2.55 2.16 -8.83
CA PHE A 7 -3.07 2.30 -7.46
C PHE A 7 -2.01 2.82 -6.48
N ILE A 8 -0.82 2.22 -6.46
CA ILE A 8 0.27 2.65 -5.57
C ILE A 8 0.72 4.08 -5.89
N LYS A 9 0.79 4.44 -7.18
CA LYS A 9 1.13 5.81 -7.62
C LYS A 9 0.25 6.88 -6.99
N LYS A 10 -1.00 6.61 -6.64
CA LYS A 10 -1.90 7.59 -5.99
C LYS A 10 -1.50 7.93 -4.56
N PHE A 11 -0.64 7.11 -3.94
CA PHE A 11 -0.08 7.37 -2.62
C PHE A 11 1.35 7.91 -2.67
N GLU A 12 2.00 7.84 -3.82
CA GLU A 12 3.40 8.21 -4.00
C GLU A 12 3.52 9.47 -4.88
N SER A 13 4.26 10.47 -4.41
CA SER A 13 4.53 11.66 -5.23
C SER A 13 5.63 11.38 -6.25
N PHE A 14 5.43 11.75 -7.51
CA PHE A 14 6.47 11.66 -8.54
C PHE A 14 7.54 12.74 -8.36
N SER A 15 8.81 12.34 -8.33
CA SER A 15 9.95 13.25 -8.44
C SER A 15 10.82 12.90 -9.66
N ALA A 16 10.90 13.82 -10.62
CA ALA A 16 11.75 13.64 -11.80
C ALA A 16 13.25 13.70 -11.47
N THR A 17 13.65 14.32 -10.36
CA THR A 17 15.06 14.47 -9.95
C THR A 17 15.31 13.80 -8.61
N PRO A 18 16.54 13.29 -8.35
CA PRO A 18 16.89 12.77 -7.03
C PRO A 18 16.72 13.83 -5.92
N TYR A 19 16.19 13.40 -4.78
CA TYR A 19 15.98 14.25 -3.60
C TYR A 19 16.24 13.45 -2.31
N TYR A 20 16.27 14.13 -1.17
CA TYR A 20 16.32 13.48 0.15
C TYR A 20 14.90 13.45 0.71
N ALA A 21 14.32 12.26 0.95
CA ALA A 21 12.94 12.16 1.41
C ALA A 21 12.81 12.46 2.91
N THR A 22 13.86 12.22 3.69
CA THR A 22 13.91 12.54 5.12
C THR A 22 15.20 13.25 5.53
N ALA A 23 15.21 13.84 6.74
CA ALA A 23 16.41 14.43 7.31
C ALA A 23 17.50 13.38 7.61
N ASP A 24 17.11 12.17 8.03
CA ASP A 24 18.02 11.03 8.24
C ASP A 24 18.68 10.59 6.92
N GLU A 25 17.89 10.46 5.86
CA GLU A 25 18.41 10.15 4.53
C GLU A 25 19.38 11.22 4.03
N LYS A 26 19.10 12.50 4.30
CA LYS A 26 20.01 13.61 3.99
C LYS A 26 21.34 13.50 4.74
N GLU A 27 21.29 13.20 6.04
CA GLU A 27 22.50 13.01 6.85
C GLU A 27 23.32 11.81 6.36
N ARG A 28 22.64 10.76 5.90
CA ARG A 28 23.25 9.51 5.40
C ARG A 28 23.60 9.53 3.91
N GLY A 29 23.26 10.61 3.19
CA GLY A 29 23.52 10.72 1.75
C GLY A 29 22.72 9.75 0.88
N ILE A 30 21.51 9.38 1.31
CA ILE A 30 20.60 8.46 0.61
C ILE A 30 19.63 9.29 -0.24
N LEU A 31 19.63 9.07 -1.55
CA LEU A 31 18.75 9.78 -2.48
C LEU A 31 17.55 8.91 -2.87
N THR A 32 16.43 9.58 -3.14
CA THR A 32 15.17 8.99 -3.60
C THR A 32 14.77 9.64 -4.94
N ILE A 33 14.17 8.89 -5.86
CA ILE A 33 13.72 9.40 -7.17
C ILE A 33 12.42 8.70 -7.62
N GLY A 34 11.71 9.25 -8.60
CA GLY A 34 10.52 8.64 -9.18
C GLY A 34 9.39 8.56 -8.17
N TYR A 35 8.76 7.39 -8.04
CA TYR A 35 7.72 7.10 -7.04
C TYR A 35 8.32 6.45 -5.79
N GLY A 36 9.13 7.22 -5.06
CA GLY A 36 9.69 6.77 -3.77
C GLY A 36 10.83 5.74 -3.87
N HIS A 37 11.46 5.57 -5.04
CA HIS A 37 12.57 4.64 -5.21
C HIS A 37 13.84 5.15 -4.54
N VAL A 38 14.32 4.42 -3.53
CA VAL A 38 15.60 4.71 -2.86
C VAL A 38 16.76 4.22 -3.74
N ILE A 39 17.57 5.15 -4.21
CA ILE A 39 18.72 4.89 -5.10
C ILE A 39 19.75 4.04 -4.35
N ARG A 40 20.00 2.83 -4.86
CA ARG A 40 20.99 1.89 -4.34
C ARG A 40 22.41 2.30 -4.75
N GLU A 41 23.41 1.74 -4.08
CA GLU A 41 24.81 2.12 -4.30
C GLU A 41 25.27 1.89 -5.75
N ASP A 42 24.84 0.79 -6.35
CA ASP A 42 25.12 0.41 -7.73
C ASP A 42 24.35 1.24 -8.78
N GLU A 43 23.29 1.93 -8.36
CA GLU A 43 22.47 2.79 -9.22
C GLU A 43 22.94 4.25 -9.23
N LYS A 44 23.82 4.65 -8.29
CA LYS A 44 24.32 6.04 -8.17
C LYS A 44 25.06 6.56 -9.41
N THR A 45 25.64 5.67 -10.21
CA THR A 45 26.28 6.05 -11.49
C THR A 45 25.27 6.35 -12.60
N ILE A 46 24.04 5.85 -12.46
CA ILE A 46 22.94 6.05 -13.39
C ILE A 46 22.12 7.27 -12.95
N TYR A 47 21.58 7.23 -11.72
CA TYR A 47 20.73 8.27 -11.14
C TYR A 47 21.54 9.33 -10.41
N THR A 48 22.37 10.04 -11.16
CA THR A 48 23.14 11.18 -10.61
C THR A 48 22.21 12.33 -10.20
N ILE A 49 22.67 13.27 -9.36
CA ILE A 49 21.87 14.44 -8.90
C ILE A 49 21.34 15.32 -10.05
N GLN A 50 21.91 15.21 -11.26
CA GLN A 50 21.47 15.93 -12.46
C GLN A 50 20.57 15.09 -13.37
N TYR A 51 20.31 13.83 -13.02
CA TYR A 51 19.43 12.95 -13.77
C TYR A 51 17.99 13.47 -13.74
N ILE A 52 17.31 13.39 -14.88
CA ILE A 52 15.90 13.74 -15.04
C ILE A 52 15.18 12.49 -15.54
N MET A 53 14.44 11.85 -14.64
CA MET A 53 13.66 10.65 -14.89
C MET A 53 12.34 11.00 -15.58
N SER A 54 11.95 10.22 -16.59
CA SER A 54 10.60 10.31 -17.16
C SER A 54 9.58 9.61 -16.26
N GLU A 55 8.30 9.93 -16.40
CA GLU A 55 7.26 9.26 -15.63
C GLU A 55 7.11 7.77 -16.03
N GLU A 56 7.34 7.45 -17.31
CA GLU A 56 7.36 6.07 -17.79
C GLU A 56 8.53 5.27 -17.22
N GLU A 57 9.71 5.89 -17.11
CA GLU A 57 10.87 5.30 -16.43
C GLU A 57 10.57 5.05 -14.95
N ALA A 58 10.03 6.06 -14.25
CA ALA A 58 9.64 5.92 -12.85
C ALA A 58 8.59 4.83 -12.62
N SER A 59 7.63 4.70 -13.55
CA SER A 59 6.63 3.63 -13.51
C SER A 59 7.25 2.24 -13.71
N SER A 60 8.31 2.16 -14.52
CA SER A 60 9.06 0.92 -14.73
C SER A 60 9.89 0.55 -13.50
N VAL A 61 10.55 1.52 -12.87
CA VAL A 61 11.30 1.34 -11.61
C VAL A 61 10.36 0.91 -10.49
N LEU A 62 9.24 1.61 -10.31
CA LEU A 62 8.22 1.26 -9.32
C LEU A 62 7.73 -0.18 -9.50
N LYS A 63 7.51 -0.62 -10.74
CA LYS A 63 7.12 -1.99 -11.03
C LYS A 63 8.17 -3.02 -10.56
N GLU A 64 9.46 -2.73 -10.72
CA GLU A 64 10.51 -3.61 -10.21
C GLU A 64 10.60 -3.57 -8.68
N ASP A 65 10.41 -2.41 -8.05
CA ASP A 65 10.38 -2.30 -6.60
C ASP A 65 9.19 -3.06 -5.99
N ILE A 66 8.02 -2.99 -6.61
CA ILE A 66 6.84 -3.78 -6.24
C ILE A 66 7.15 -5.28 -6.31
N LYS A 67 7.83 -5.75 -7.35
CA LYS A 67 8.25 -7.16 -7.44
C LYS A 67 9.20 -7.54 -6.31
N GLY A 68 10.13 -6.66 -5.96
CA GLY A 68 11.05 -6.86 -4.83
C GLY A 68 10.34 -6.93 -3.48
N HIS A 69 9.19 -6.29 -3.35
CA HIS A 69 8.34 -6.29 -2.16
C HIS A 69 7.13 -7.22 -2.26
N PHE A 70 7.12 -8.15 -3.21
CA PHE A 70 6.01 -9.10 -3.30
C PHE A 70 5.88 -9.90 -1.99
N PRO A 71 4.67 -10.07 -1.40
CA PRO A 71 4.47 -10.78 -0.14
C PRO A 71 4.54 -12.31 -0.33
N THR A 72 5.64 -12.81 -0.91
CA THR A 72 5.82 -14.22 -1.30
C THR A 72 5.56 -15.18 -0.14
N ASP A 73 6.04 -14.85 1.07
CA ASP A 73 5.89 -15.72 2.24
C ASP A 73 4.41 -15.97 2.57
N ILE A 74 3.60 -14.90 2.59
CA ILE A 74 2.15 -15.01 2.82
C ILE A 74 1.46 -15.66 1.62
N MET A 75 1.80 -15.24 0.40
CA MET A 75 1.09 -15.69 -0.80
C MET A 75 1.31 -17.17 -1.13
N GLU A 76 2.51 -17.71 -0.87
CA GLU A 76 2.75 -19.14 -0.96
C GLU A 76 1.83 -19.92 -0.01
N LYS A 77 1.66 -19.42 1.23
CA LYS A 77 0.79 -20.07 2.22
C LYS A 77 -0.70 -19.96 1.87
N VAL A 78 -1.14 -18.80 1.38
CA VAL A 78 -2.51 -18.60 0.89
C VAL A 78 -2.80 -19.56 -0.26
N LEU A 79 -1.92 -19.62 -1.26
CA LEU A 79 -2.10 -20.51 -2.40
C LEU A 79 -2.11 -22.00 -2.00
N GLU A 80 -1.28 -22.38 -1.02
CA GLU A 80 -1.20 -23.75 -0.52
C GLU A 80 -2.46 -24.20 0.25
N VAL A 81 -3.02 -23.32 1.10
CA VAL A 81 -4.08 -23.70 2.06
C VAL A 81 -5.47 -23.23 1.64
N HIS A 82 -5.61 -21.95 1.29
CA HIS A 82 -6.89 -21.36 0.89
C HIS A 82 -7.16 -21.58 -0.61
N GLY A 83 -6.12 -21.53 -1.42
CA GLY A 83 -6.20 -21.58 -2.88
C GLY A 83 -6.14 -20.18 -3.51
N PRO A 84 -6.37 -20.09 -4.83
CA PRO A 84 -6.20 -18.84 -5.57
C PRO A 84 -7.18 -17.77 -5.07
N ILE A 85 -6.65 -16.54 -4.92
CA ILE A 85 -7.42 -15.33 -4.63
C ILE A 85 -7.63 -14.51 -5.90
N THR A 86 -8.54 -13.55 -5.88
CA THR A 86 -8.76 -12.67 -7.02
C THR A 86 -7.60 -11.69 -7.22
N GLN A 87 -7.48 -11.11 -8.41
CA GLN A 87 -6.40 -10.17 -8.71
C GLN A 87 -6.41 -8.95 -7.79
N ASN A 88 -7.57 -8.39 -7.46
CA ASN A 88 -7.68 -7.24 -6.56
C ASN A 88 -7.31 -7.56 -5.12
N GLN A 89 -7.59 -8.79 -4.66
CA GLN A 89 -7.14 -9.26 -3.35
C GLN A 89 -5.61 -9.34 -3.32
N LEU A 90 -5.01 -9.90 -4.36
CA LEU A 90 -3.55 -9.93 -4.49
C LEU A 90 -2.96 -8.52 -4.55
N ASP A 91 -3.51 -7.64 -5.37
CA ASP A 91 -3.02 -6.28 -5.58
C ASP A 91 -3.10 -5.45 -4.29
N ALA A 92 -4.15 -5.61 -3.49
CA ALA A 92 -4.25 -4.98 -2.17
C ALA A 92 -3.17 -5.48 -1.19
N LEU A 93 -2.90 -6.78 -1.15
CA LEU A 93 -1.85 -7.34 -0.29
C LEU A 93 -0.44 -6.91 -0.74
N VAL A 94 -0.22 -6.77 -2.05
CA VAL A 94 1.01 -6.23 -2.62
C VAL A 94 1.18 -4.75 -2.25
N ALA A 95 0.12 -3.95 -2.38
CA ALA A 95 0.14 -2.53 -1.99
C ALA A 95 0.44 -2.35 -0.50
N LEU A 96 -0.17 -3.17 0.34
CA LEU A 96 0.12 -3.20 1.78
C LEU A 96 1.57 -3.58 2.07
N ARG A 97 2.10 -4.64 1.43
CA ARG A 97 3.49 -5.06 1.66
C ARG A 97 4.49 -4.01 1.21
N TYR A 98 4.21 -3.33 0.10
CA TYR A 98 5.01 -2.23 -0.41
C TYR A 98 5.06 -1.07 0.58
N ASN A 99 3.91 -0.68 1.15
CA ASN A 99 3.87 0.37 2.17
C ASN A 99 4.52 -0.05 3.48
N ASN A 100 4.29 -1.29 3.89
CA ASN A 100 4.67 -1.78 5.19
C ASN A 100 5.42 -3.12 5.09
N PRO A 101 6.76 -3.08 5.06
CA PRO A 101 7.60 -4.29 4.97
C PRO A 101 7.42 -5.27 6.14
N THR A 102 6.76 -4.85 7.23
CA THR A 102 6.45 -5.73 8.35
C THR A 102 5.29 -6.67 8.07
N PHE A 103 4.49 -6.45 7.02
CA PHE A 103 3.40 -7.36 6.64
C PHE A 103 3.95 -8.73 6.17
N THR A 104 4.27 -9.61 7.11
CA THR A 104 4.96 -10.90 6.91
C THR A 104 4.26 -11.97 7.74
N ILE A 105 4.41 -13.25 7.40
CA ILE A 105 3.82 -14.34 8.21
C ILE A 105 4.20 -14.20 9.70
N LYS A 106 5.46 -13.84 9.98
CA LYS A 106 5.99 -13.76 11.34
C LYS A 106 5.42 -12.60 12.16
N LYS A 107 5.12 -11.48 11.51
CA LYS A 107 4.68 -10.24 12.17
C LYS A 107 3.18 -9.99 12.04
N SER A 108 2.53 -10.70 11.13
CA SER A 108 1.10 -10.59 10.84
C SER A 108 0.39 -11.95 11.01
N PRO A 109 0.54 -12.63 12.16
CA PRO A 109 0.01 -13.97 12.33
C PRO A 109 -1.52 -14.00 12.29
N ASN A 110 -2.22 -12.97 12.78
CA ASN A 110 -3.68 -12.92 12.71
C ASN A 110 -4.17 -12.69 11.28
N PHE A 111 -3.63 -11.70 10.58
CA PHE A 111 -3.95 -11.50 9.17
C PHE A 111 -3.66 -12.75 8.33
N THR A 112 -2.50 -13.37 8.53
CA THR A 112 -2.15 -14.63 7.83
C THR A 112 -3.17 -15.72 8.14
N ARG A 113 -3.57 -15.90 9.41
CA ARG A 113 -4.59 -16.89 9.79
C ARG A 113 -5.92 -16.64 9.08
N ILE A 114 -6.36 -15.38 8.97
CA ILE A 114 -7.58 -14.99 8.27
C ILE A 114 -7.46 -15.33 6.78
N LEU A 115 -6.36 -14.91 6.14
CA LEU A 115 -6.13 -15.11 4.71
C LEU A 115 -6.01 -16.58 4.28
N ILE A 116 -5.72 -17.50 5.20
CA ILE A 116 -5.52 -18.91 4.86
C ILE A 116 -6.68 -19.83 5.28
N ASN A 117 -7.53 -19.42 6.23
CA ASN A 117 -8.53 -20.32 6.83
C ASN A 117 -9.98 -19.85 6.72
N GLU A 118 -10.24 -18.60 6.36
CA GLU A 118 -11.58 -18.00 6.44
C GLU A 118 -12.19 -17.77 5.05
N ASP A 119 -13.52 -17.79 4.95
CA ASP A 119 -14.25 -17.47 3.72
C ASP A 119 -14.53 -15.98 3.64
N TYR A 120 -13.91 -15.29 2.66
CA TYR A 120 -14.02 -13.84 2.51
C TYR A 120 -15.42 -13.34 2.13
N SER A 121 -16.35 -14.24 1.80
CA SER A 121 -17.75 -13.89 1.56
C SER A 121 -18.53 -13.64 2.85
N GLU A 122 -18.10 -14.20 3.97
CA GLU A 122 -18.73 -14.04 5.28
C GLU A 122 -18.49 -12.64 5.85
N GLU A 123 -19.54 -12.01 6.39
CA GLU A 123 -19.50 -10.58 6.74
C GLU A 123 -18.61 -10.27 7.95
N ASP A 124 -18.57 -11.17 8.92
CA ASP A 124 -17.65 -11.11 10.06
C ASP A 124 -16.18 -11.26 9.60
N VAL A 125 -15.91 -12.14 8.64
CA VAL A 125 -14.57 -12.28 8.02
C VAL A 125 -14.17 -11.00 7.29
N LYS A 126 -15.09 -10.37 6.53
CA LYS A 126 -14.82 -9.07 5.89
C LYS A 126 -14.45 -8.00 6.91
N GLN A 127 -15.18 -7.92 8.02
CA GLN A 127 -14.86 -7.02 9.11
C GLN A 127 -13.47 -7.31 9.71
N MET A 128 -13.11 -8.58 9.93
CA MET A 128 -11.77 -8.96 10.38
C MET A 128 -10.68 -8.51 9.41
N ILE A 129 -10.90 -8.64 8.10
CA ILE A 129 -9.97 -8.19 7.06
C ILE A 129 -9.77 -6.66 7.13
N VAL A 130 -10.86 -5.89 7.22
CA VAL A 130 -10.79 -4.43 7.39
C VAL A 130 -10.00 -4.06 8.65
N ASN A 131 -10.23 -4.78 9.74
CA ASN A 131 -9.50 -4.57 10.99
C ASN A 131 -8.00 -4.79 10.83
N GLU A 132 -7.59 -5.85 10.14
CA GLU A 132 -6.17 -6.15 9.91
C GLU A 132 -5.50 -5.11 9.01
N PHE A 133 -6.11 -4.65 7.92
CA PHE A 133 -5.56 -3.54 7.11
C PHE A 133 -5.35 -2.28 7.97
N LEU A 134 -6.30 -1.97 8.86
CA LEU A 134 -6.22 -0.82 9.75
C LEU A 134 -5.29 -1.01 10.96
N THR A 135 -4.58 -2.14 11.10
CA THR A 135 -3.49 -2.28 12.08
C THR A 135 -2.22 -1.56 11.64
N TYR A 136 -2.01 -1.39 10.32
CA TYR A 136 -0.84 -0.73 9.74
C TYR A 136 -0.94 0.81 9.72
N LYS A 137 -1.81 1.37 10.57
CA LYS A 137 -2.05 2.82 10.70
C LYS A 137 -1.02 3.58 11.54
N LEU A 138 -0.06 2.86 12.15
CA LEU A 138 0.85 3.40 13.15
C LEU A 138 2.23 3.73 12.56
N GLN A 139 2.80 4.86 12.96
CA GLN A 139 4.24 5.12 12.86
C GLN A 139 4.77 5.41 14.27
N GLY A 140 5.57 4.48 14.80
CA GLY A 140 5.82 4.42 16.24
C GLY A 140 4.50 4.12 16.98
N ASP A 141 4.20 4.88 18.03
CA ASP A 141 2.98 4.71 18.83
C ASP A 141 1.84 5.67 18.42
N LYS A 142 1.99 6.37 17.28
CA LYS A 142 1.01 7.37 16.82
C LYS A 142 0.25 6.89 15.60
N VAL A 143 -1.07 7.05 15.63
CA VAL A 143 -1.93 6.89 14.46
C VAL A 143 -1.67 8.02 13.49
N LEU A 144 -1.42 7.68 12.21
CA LEU A 144 -1.25 8.65 11.15
C LEU A 144 -2.48 8.69 10.24
N PRO A 145 -3.10 9.87 10.03
CA PRO A 145 -4.22 10.06 9.11
C PRO A 145 -4.01 9.47 7.72
N GLY A 146 -2.82 9.70 7.14
CA GLY A 146 -2.49 9.17 5.82
C GLY A 146 -2.46 7.65 5.74
N LEU A 147 -2.05 6.96 6.82
CA LEU A 147 -2.03 5.50 6.86
C LEU A 147 -3.42 4.91 7.10
N VAL A 148 -4.30 5.63 7.82
CA VAL A 148 -5.72 5.24 7.92
C VAL A 148 -6.39 5.32 6.55
N LYS A 149 -6.19 6.41 5.81
CA LYS A 149 -6.71 6.58 4.43
C LYS A 149 -6.20 5.47 3.51
N ARG A 150 -4.88 5.23 3.50
CA ARG A 150 -4.26 4.18 2.69
C ARG A 150 -4.76 2.77 3.04
N GLY A 151 -4.78 2.40 4.32
CA GLY A 151 -5.30 1.09 4.75
C GLY A 151 -6.79 0.90 4.44
N THR A 152 -7.58 1.98 4.48
CA THR A 152 -9.00 1.93 4.06
C THR A 152 -9.11 1.69 2.56
N ALA A 153 -8.30 2.38 1.74
CA ALA A 153 -8.26 2.19 0.30
C ALA A 153 -7.85 0.76 -0.10
N GLU A 154 -6.82 0.21 0.56
CA GLU A 154 -6.35 -1.16 0.34
C GLU A 154 -7.43 -2.19 0.73
N ALA A 155 -8.15 -1.97 1.83
CA ALA A 155 -9.27 -2.83 2.23
C ALA A 155 -10.45 -2.76 1.24
N ILE A 156 -10.77 -1.56 0.72
CA ILE A 156 -11.76 -1.38 -0.36
C ILE A 156 -11.32 -2.11 -1.62
N LEU A 157 -10.05 -1.99 -2.03
CA LEU A 157 -9.52 -2.71 -3.18
C LEU A 157 -9.67 -4.23 -2.98
N PHE A 158 -9.34 -4.74 -1.78
CA PHE A 158 -9.44 -6.17 -1.47
C PHE A 158 -10.88 -6.70 -1.52
N LEU A 159 -11.83 -5.99 -0.89
CA LEU A 159 -13.21 -6.47 -0.69
C LEU A 159 -14.19 -6.07 -1.80
N GLU A 160 -13.97 -4.93 -2.44
CA GLU A 160 -14.93 -4.32 -3.38
C GLU A 160 -14.37 -4.18 -4.80
N ASN A 161 -13.12 -4.61 -5.04
CA ASN A 161 -12.46 -4.58 -6.35
C ASN A 161 -12.41 -3.17 -6.97
N ASP A 162 -12.21 -2.16 -6.12
CA ASP A 162 -12.18 -0.77 -6.55
C ASP A 162 -10.76 -0.20 -6.51
N TYR A 163 -10.23 0.10 -7.69
CA TYR A 163 -8.90 0.71 -7.88
C TYR A 163 -8.93 2.23 -7.90
N PHE A 164 -10.10 2.82 -7.65
CA PHE A 164 -10.34 4.27 -7.64
C PHE A 164 -9.95 4.94 -8.96
N ILE A 165 -10.11 4.27 -10.10
CA ILE A 165 -9.56 4.70 -11.40
C ILE A 165 -10.00 6.11 -11.83
N ASP A 166 -11.13 6.58 -11.31
CA ASP A 166 -11.69 7.89 -11.59
C ASP A 166 -11.12 9.01 -10.69
N TYR A 167 -10.21 8.68 -9.78
CA TYR A 167 -9.64 9.60 -8.79
C TYR A 167 -8.11 9.62 -8.84
N ASP A 168 -7.57 10.83 -8.86
CA ASP A 168 -6.12 11.10 -8.77
C ASP A 168 -5.67 11.38 -7.32
N ASP A 169 -6.54 11.94 -6.48
CA ASP A 169 -6.25 12.26 -5.07
C ASP A 169 -7.06 11.36 -4.14
N LEU A 170 -6.38 10.40 -3.49
CA LEU A 170 -7.01 9.52 -2.51
C LEU A 170 -6.96 10.05 -1.07
N TYR A 171 -6.36 11.22 -0.85
CA TYR A 171 -6.20 11.80 0.48
C TYR A 171 -7.24 12.87 0.80
N SER A 172 -7.70 13.61 -0.21
CA SER A 172 -8.51 14.83 0.05
C SER A 172 -9.73 14.97 -0.85
N ASP A 173 -9.88 14.13 -1.87
CA ASP A 173 -11.05 14.17 -2.75
C ASP A 173 -12.33 13.89 -1.93
N PRO A 174 -13.34 14.79 -1.94
CA PRO A 174 -14.54 14.63 -1.13
C PRO A 174 -15.31 13.33 -1.38
N ASP A 175 -15.39 12.89 -2.64
CA ASP A 175 -16.14 11.68 -3.00
C ASP A 175 -15.38 10.42 -2.51
N VAL A 176 -14.05 10.46 -2.55
CA VAL A 176 -13.20 9.41 -1.97
C VAL A 176 -13.36 9.37 -0.45
N LEU A 177 -13.36 10.52 0.22
CA LEU A 177 -13.53 10.59 1.67
C LEU A 177 -14.92 10.10 2.10
N ASP A 178 -15.97 10.46 1.39
CA ASP A 178 -17.33 9.96 1.65
C ASP A 178 -17.39 8.44 1.47
N LYS A 179 -16.70 7.90 0.47
CA LYS A 179 -16.58 6.45 0.28
C LYS A 179 -15.84 5.78 1.43
N TYR A 180 -14.74 6.36 1.91
CA TYR A 180 -14.03 5.84 3.08
C TYR A 180 -14.90 5.87 4.33
N ILE A 181 -15.64 6.96 4.57
CA ILE A 181 -16.56 7.07 5.70
C ILE A 181 -17.63 5.98 5.63
N ASN A 182 -18.29 5.82 4.50
CA ASN A 182 -19.34 4.80 4.32
C ASN A 182 -18.79 3.38 4.49
N PHE A 183 -17.60 3.11 3.97
CA PHE A 183 -16.93 1.82 4.12
C PHE A 183 -16.56 1.53 5.58
N LEU A 184 -16.02 2.50 6.31
CA LEU A 184 -15.66 2.33 7.72
C LEU A 184 -16.91 2.13 8.60
N ILE A 185 -18.00 2.86 8.35
CA ILE A 185 -19.28 2.64 9.04
C ILE A 185 -19.80 1.22 8.78
N LYS A 186 -19.74 0.75 7.53
CA LYS A 186 -20.21 -0.60 7.15
C LYS A 186 -19.51 -1.72 7.92
N TYR A 187 -18.26 -1.53 8.34
CA TYR A 187 -17.47 -2.55 9.04
C TYR A 187 -17.17 -2.18 10.51
N ASP A 188 -18.02 -1.37 11.14
CA ASP A 188 -17.96 -0.92 12.55
C ASP A 188 -16.62 -0.28 12.95
N ARG A 189 -16.08 0.59 12.08
CA ARG A 189 -14.82 1.34 12.28
C ARG A 189 -15.01 2.85 12.27
N GLU A 190 -16.11 3.32 12.84
CA GLU A 190 -16.38 4.75 13.01
C GLU A 190 -15.32 5.45 13.88
N ASP A 191 -14.62 4.70 14.73
CA ASP A 191 -13.45 5.16 15.50
C ASP A 191 -12.35 5.75 14.60
N MET A 192 -12.30 5.35 13.33
CA MET A 192 -11.28 5.80 12.39
C MET A 192 -11.68 7.05 11.59
N ILE A 193 -12.96 7.45 11.61
CA ILE A 193 -13.45 8.58 10.80
C ILE A 193 -12.78 9.90 11.19
N GLU A 194 -12.38 10.07 12.46
CA GLU A 194 -11.68 11.27 12.90
C GLU A 194 -10.34 11.50 12.18
N TYR A 195 -9.73 10.44 11.65
CA TYR A 195 -8.46 10.48 10.91
C TYR A 195 -8.64 10.70 9.40
N LEU A 196 -9.88 10.82 8.92
CA LEU A 196 -10.17 11.14 7.52
C LEU A 196 -10.23 12.65 7.25
N LYS A 197 -10.35 13.45 8.30
CA LYS A 197 -10.45 14.92 8.25
C LYS A 197 -9.13 15.61 7.94
#